data_AF-A0A7J6SKZ5-F1
#
_entry.id   AF-A0A7J6SKZ5-F1
#
_cell.length_a   1.000
_cell.length_b   1.000
_cell.length_c   1.000
_cell.angle_alpha   90.00
_cell.angle_beta   90.00
_cell.angle_gamma   90.00
#
_symmetry.space_group_name_H-M   'P 1'
#
loop_
_entity.id
_entity.type
_entity.pdbx_description
1 polymer ?
#
loop_
_entity_poly.entity_id
_entity_poly.type
_entity_poly.pdbx_seq_one_letter_code
_entity_poly.pdbx_strand_id
1 'polypeptide(L)'
;MDYWWSSSTTSSATEGSGQEAFAPLDGDSCGFATDEEAVLNDAERRIEDMAARVSRVALPLQKGISSCNALVPQVPIIGPLGISRCFDTVRSGDPWRMTEEECVKIEKCIESCELPMHAVNDAVEVEHDLLLNNLVTCVNRCVALEDVSKGEEAAVACATRCIGIHLAEDELNDAVDRVAEKIQYLRTGAKRGRWPAIPWQNDATCGPRFPGTADDLLASLKSAASQHKAEAMLHNEVKICSACGKACALTLDVCNSCSGDIKDTTKSYTDNVMMCFMLGVEKTSKYPLTIPIRAQSSSFLCYDDLLASSPCHLNVIPTEHYLPDWRWLLTRPREGLDIMESLYRVAKDVAISQFISNPDFVKKLFSPSVVSGIMRDPGYFIDTYGMSGFNYPPSQMQIHLQFILPPLLPFHARLLAEDKHFHFLRFFEYRYVRKVLQSLVESSATVDLIGQFDAESVVDYIKDCTGVDYFTHHREMMSRFKHNNKIAANWRADDFEFAVLSSGSSSTDATVISLRSGEEVPNKNAPAIQADDKLMLQNYGRPYSIMGAPTGTYYRYAKHPDDIYDWTD
;
A
#
# COMPACT_ATOMS: atom_id res chain seq x y z
N MET A 1 3.09 -13.95 11.17
CA MET A 1 3.53 -13.87 12.59
C MET A 1 4.93 -14.43 12.80
N ASP A 2 5.32 -15.52 12.14
CA ASP A 2 6.67 -16.11 12.31
C ASP A 2 7.84 -15.13 12.08
N TYR A 3 7.72 -14.16 11.16
CA TYR A 3 8.78 -13.19 10.87
C TYR A 3 9.12 -12.23 12.04
N TRP A 4 8.17 -11.95 12.94
CA TRP A 4 8.38 -11.03 14.07
C TRP A 4 9.01 -11.70 15.29
N TRP A 5 8.71 -12.99 15.49
CA TRP A 5 9.25 -13.74 16.62
C TRP A 5 10.53 -14.51 16.26
N SER A 6 10.80 -14.81 14.98
CA SER A 6 12.03 -15.49 14.58
C SER A 6 13.25 -14.56 14.47
N SER A 7 13.05 -13.25 14.30
CA SER A 7 14.12 -12.28 14.04
C SER A 7 14.74 -11.65 15.29
N SER A 8 14.23 -11.93 16.49
CA SER A 8 14.64 -11.27 17.74
C SER A 8 15.45 -12.14 18.73
N THR A 9 15.84 -13.38 18.39
CA THR A 9 16.53 -14.30 19.32
C THR A 9 17.86 -14.91 18.83
N THR A 10 18.64 -14.23 17.99
CA THR A 10 20.03 -14.68 17.69
C THR A 10 21.08 -13.60 17.89
N SER A 11 21.35 -13.28 19.17
CA SER A 11 22.68 -12.81 19.59
C SER A 11 22.93 -13.16 21.05
N SER A 12 23.34 -14.40 21.31
CA SER A 12 24.00 -14.75 22.57
C SER A 12 25.24 -15.59 22.27
N ALA A 13 26.36 -15.11 22.79
CA ALA A 13 27.70 -15.65 22.69
C ALA A 13 27.80 -17.14 23.06
N THR A 14 28.66 -17.86 22.34
CA THR A 14 29.36 -19.04 22.86
C THR A 14 30.83 -18.95 22.48
N GLU A 15 31.68 -18.76 23.50
CA GLU A 15 33.06 -19.22 23.49
C GLU A 15 33.06 -20.76 23.54
N GLY A 16 34.03 -21.41 22.89
CA GLY A 16 34.43 -22.78 23.25
C GLY A 16 34.58 -23.77 22.09
N SER A 17 35.80 -23.79 21.54
CA SER A 17 36.59 -24.98 21.13
C SER A 17 35.93 -26.12 20.33
N GLY A 18 36.44 -26.34 19.11
CA GLY A 18 36.29 -27.59 18.37
C GLY A 18 36.93 -27.52 16.99
N GLN A 19 38.24 -27.75 16.93
CA GLN A 19 38.97 -28.01 15.68
C GLN A 19 38.51 -29.34 15.08
N GLU A 20 38.00 -29.32 13.84
CA GLU A 20 38.22 -30.41 12.90
C GLU A 20 38.46 -29.84 11.50
N ALA A 21 39.53 -30.36 10.89
CA ALA A 21 40.10 -29.90 9.65
C ALA A 21 39.43 -30.58 8.45
N PHE A 22 39.12 -29.80 7.42
CA PHE A 22 38.95 -30.31 6.06
C PHE A 22 39.86 -29.52 5.10
N ALA A 23 40.59 -30.29 4.30
CA ALA A 23 41.56 -29.85 3.29
C ALA A 23 40.87 -29.11 2.11
N PRO A 24 41.60 -28.24 1.39
CA PRO A 24 41.04 -27.47 0.30
C PRO A 24 40.88 -28.34 -0.96
N LEU A 25 39.71 -28.25 -1.60
CA LEU A 25 39.54 -28.68 -2.98
C LEU A 25 39.79 -27.47 -3.88
N ASP A 26 40.77 -27.62 -4.77
CA ASP A 26 41.03 -26.74 -5.91
C ASP A 26 39.75 -26.57 -6.73
N GLY A 27 39.35 -25.30 -6.90
CA GLY A 27 38.22 -24.90 -7.72
C GLY A 27 38.67 -23.83 -8.70
N ASP A 28 38.82 -24.22 -9.96
CA ASP A 28 39.16 -23.37 -11.09
C ASP A 28 38.30 -22.10 -11.15
N SER A 29 39.00 -20.98 -11.32
CA SER A 29 38.43 -19.67 -11.57
C SER A 29 37.76 -19.61 -12.95
N CYS A 30 36.44 -19.74 -13.01
CA CYS A 30 35.66 -19.29 -14.17
C CYS A 30 35.52 -17.76 -14.11
N GLY A 31 36.52 -17.06 -14.65
CA GLY A 31 36.43 -15.62 -14.89
C GLY A 31 35.44 -15.33 -16.01
N PHE A 32 34.24 -14.86 -15.66
CA PHE A 32 33.42 -14.09 -16.58
C PHE A 32 33.86 -12.64 -16.50
N ALA A 33 34.82 -12.26 -17.34
CA ALA A 33 34.98 -10.87 -17.73
C ALA A 33 33.74 -10.51 -18.53
N THR A 34 32.86 -9.69 -17.96
CA THR A 34 31.84 -8.99 -18.75
C THR A 34 32.59 -8.01 -19.62
N ASP A 35 32.66 -8.32 -20.92
CA ASP A 35 33.24 -7.46 -21.94
C ASP A 35 32.41 -6.18 -22.02
N GLU A 36 32.83 -5.14 -21.29
CA GLU A 36 32.17 -3.81 -21.28
C GLU A 36 32.00 -3.26 -22.69
N GLU A 37 32.92 -3.60 -23.60
CA GLU A 37 32.87 -3.24 -25.00
C GLU A 37 31.69 -3.92 -25.72
N ALA A 38 31.35 -5.17 -25.38
CA ALA A 38 30.21 -5.88 -25.93
C ALA A 38 28.87 -5.29 -25.45
N VAL A 39 28.80 -4.78 -24.22
CA VAL A 39 27.62 -4.11 -23.66
C VAL A 39 27.41 -2.74 -24.30
N LEU A 40 28.50 -1.97 -24.48
CA LEU A 40 28.47 -0.68 -25.17
C LEU A 40 28.08 -0.83 -26.64
N ASN A 41 28.64 -1.81 -27.34
CA ASN A 41 28.30 -2.10 -28.74
C ASN A 41 26.83 -2.55 -28.92
N ASP A 42 26.25 -3.25 -27.94
CA ASP A 42 24.81 -3.59 -27.97
C ASP A 42 23.92 -2.37 -27.74
N ALA A 43 24.33 -1.46 -26.84
CA ALA A 43 23.62 -0.21 -26.59
C ALA A 43 23.64 0.73 -27.79
N GLU A 44 24.79 0.91 -28.45
CA GLU A 44 24.91 1.72 -29.67
C GLU A 44 24.05 1.17 -30.80
N ARG A 45 24.06 -0.16 -31.00
CA ARG A 45 23.23 -0.82 -32.02
C ARG A 45 21.72 -0.65 -31.77
N ARG A 46 21.28 -0.63 -30.50
CA ARG A 46 19.89 -0.34 -30.13
C ARG A 46 19.52 1.13 -30.38
N ILE A 47 20.44 2.06 -30.14
CA ILE A 47 20.26 3.50 -30.43
C ILE A 47 20.14 3.72 -31.94
N GLU A 48 20.97 3.06 -32.75
CA GLU A 48 20.91 3.15 -34.22
C GLU A 48 19.63 2.55 -34.79
N ASP A 49 19.17 1.39 -34.31
CA ASP A 49 17.90 0.80 -34.74
C ASP A 49 16.70 1.69 -34.36
N MET A 50 16.77 2.32 -33.18
CA MET A 50 15.76 3.27 -32.72
C MET A 50 15.74 4.56 -33.56
N ALA A 51 16.90 5.12 -33.89
CA ALA A 51 17.02 6.26 -34.82
C ALA A 51 16.48 5.91 -36.22
N ALA A 52 16.74 4.70 -36.71
CA ALA A 52 16.21 4.21 -37.97
C ALA A 52 14.68 4.02 -37.93
N ARG A 53 14.10 3.64 -36.79
CA ARG A 53 12.63 3.58 -36.60
C ARG A 53 12.00 4.98 -36.62
N VAL A 54 12.64 5.96 -35.98
CA VAL A 54 12.19 7.38 -35.99
C VAL A 54 12.25 7.97 -37.41
N SER A 55 13.36 7.77 -38.14
CA SER A 55 13.46 8.24 -39.54
C SER A 55 12.43 7.58 -40.47
N ARG A 56 12.03 6.33 -40.22
CA ARG A 56 10.99 5.62 -40.99
C ARG A 56 9.59 6.24 -40.81
N VAL A 57 9.34 6.94 -39.70
CA VAL A 57 8.08 7.63 -39.40
C VAL A 57 8.11 9.11 -39.84
N ALA A 58 9.25 9.78 -39.71
CA ALA A 58 9.41 11.19 -40.05
C ALA A 58 9.34 11.47 -41.57
N LEU A 59 9.87 10.58 -42.41
CA LEU A 59 9.92 10.78 -43.87
C LEU A 59 8.53 10.71 -44.56
N PRO A 60 7.63 9.77 -44.20
CA PRO A 60 6.24 9.76 -44.67
C PRO A 60 5.44 10.99 -44.21
N LEU A 61 5.65 11.47 -42.98
CA LEU A 61 5.01 12.69 -42.46
C LEU A 61 5.40 13.93 -43.30
N GLN A 62 6.69 14.08 -43.62
CA GLN A 62 7.19 15.19 -44.42
C GLN A 62 6.66 15.15 -45.87
N LYS A 63 6.48 13.95 -46.44
CA LYS A 63 5.85 13.75 -47.76
C LYS A 63 4.34 14.04 -47.73
N GLY A 64 3.63 13.63 -46.67
CA GLY A 64 2.20 13.92 -46.48
C GLY A 64 1.91 15.42 -46.41
N ILE A 65 2.71 16.16 -45.65
CA ILE A 65 2.63 17.62 -45.53
C ILE A 65 2.89 18.31 -46.88
N SER A 66 3.81 17.76 -47.70
CA SER A 66 4.13 18.29 -49.02
C SER A 66 3.03 18.04 -50.06
N SER A 67 2.30 16.92 -49.97
CA SER A 67 1.18 16.60 -50.87
C SER A 67 -0.10 17.40 -50.58
N CYS A 68 -0.35 17.80 -49.33
CA CYS A 68 -1.50 18.65 -48.97
C CYS A 68 -1.41 20.05 -49.59
N ASN A 69 -0.19 20.56 -49.83
CA ASN A 69 0.02 21.88 -50.46
C ASN A 69 -0.34 21.93 -51.96
N ALA A 70 -0.60 20.79 -52.62
CA ALA A 70 -0.85 20.74 -54.07
C ALA A 70 -2.35 20.65 -54.46
N LEU A 71 -3.27 20.40 -53.52
CA LEU A 71 -4.63 19.97 -53.85
C LEU A 71 -5.76 21.01 -53.60
N VAL A 72 -5.50 22.19 -53.03
CA VAL A 72 -6.56 23.19 -52.77
C VAL A 72 -6.10 24.62 -53.11
N PRO A 73 -6.45 25.18 -54.30
CA PRO A 73 -5.93 26.49 -54.71
C PRO A 73 -6.71 27.72 -54.19
N GLN A 74 -7.76 27.58 -53.36
CA GLN A 74 -8.66 28.72 -53.08
C GLN A 74 -9.11 28.91 -51.62
N VAL A 75 -8.18 28.79 -50.67
CA VAL A 75 -8.37 29.37 -49.33
C VAL A 75 -7.08 30.10 -48.95
N PRO A 76 -7.10 31.38 -48.52
CA PRO A 76 -5.91 32.01 -47.98
C PRO A 76 -5.62 31.38 -46.61
N ILE A 77 -4.76 30.37 -46.59
CA ILE A 77 -4.32 29.70 -45.36
C ILE A 77 -3.04 30.39 -44.86
N ILE A 78 -3.04 30.63 -43.56
CA ILE A 78 -1.96 31.25 -42.81
C ILE A 78 -0.69 30.40 -42.99
N GLY A 79 0.40 31.02 -43.44
CA GLY A 79 1.68 30.33 -43.66
C GLY A 79 2.28 29.74 -42.38
N PRO A 80 3.50 29.18 -42.43
CA PRO A 80 4.18 28.51 -41.31
C PRO A 80 4.22 29.31 -39.99
N LEU A 81 4.13 30.64 -40.07
CA LEU A 81 4.04 31.56 -38.94
C LEU A 81 2.68 31.53 -38.19
N GLY A 82 1.62 31.01 -38.81
CA GLY A 82 0.28 30.88 -38.23
C GLY A 82 0.11 29.74 -37.24
N ILE A 83 0.76 28.61 -37.52
CA ILE A 83 0.75 27.43 -36.66
C ILE A 83 1.62 27.69 -35.42
N SER A 84 2.75 28.41 -35.57
CA SER A 84 3.54 28.91 -34.43
C SER A 84 2.69 29.79 -33.51
N ARG A 85 1.86 30.68 -34.07
CA ARG A 85 0.94 31.53 -33.30
C ARG A 85 -0.16 30.75 -32.57
N CYS A 86 -0.66 29.66 -33.12
CA CYS A 86 -1.64 28.80 -32.44
C CYS A 86 -1.01 28.12 -31.21
N PHE A 87 0.21 27.61 -31.35
CA PHE A 87 0.96 27.07 -30.21
C PHE A 87 1.32 28.15 -29.18
N ASP A 88 1.74 29.35 -29.60
CA ASP A 88 2.06 30.45 -28.67
C ASP A 88 0.83 31.01 -27.93
N THR A 89 -0.36 30.90 -28.52
CA THR A 89 -1.63 31.35 -27.89
C THR A 89 -2.13 30.34 -26.86
N VAL A 90 -2.02 29.04 -27.15
CA VAL A 90 -2.30 27.96 -26.18
C VAL A 90 -1.27 27.99 -25.04
N ARG A 91 -0.01 28.33 -25.33
CA ARG A 91 1.10 28.39 -24.38
C ARG A 91 1.13 29.66 -23.50
N SER A 92 0.35 30.69 -23.81
CA SER A 92 0.32 31.96 -23.05
C SER A 92 -0.84 32.10 -22.05
N GLY A 93 -1.70 31.09 -21.92
CA GLY A 93 -2.62 30.96 -20.78
C GLY A 93 -3.78 31.97 -20.69
N ASP A 94 -4.18 32.62 -21.78
CA ASP A 94 -5.33 33.54 -21.77
C ASP A 94 -6.49 33.03 -22.67
N PRO A 95 -7.50 32.32 -22.10
CA PRO A 95 -8.53 31.62 -22.87
C PRO A 95 -9.60 32.54 -23.50
N TRP A 96 -9.50 33.86 -23.37
CA TRP A 96 -10.56 34.80 -23.78
C TRP A 96 -10.37 35.48 -25.14
N ARG A 97 -9.58 34.90 -26.06
CA ARG A 97 -9.32 35.51 -27.38
C ARG A 97 -9.53 34.64 -28.61
N MET A 98 -10.10 33.46 -28.47
CA MET A 98 -10.51 32.68 -29.65
C MET A 98 -11.96 33.00 -29.99
N THR A 99 -12.19 33.45 -31.22
CA THR A 99 -13.55 33.56 -31.74
C THR A 99 -14.08 32.16 -32.04
N GLU A 100 -15.39 31.96 -31.91
CA GLU A 100 -16.07 30.69 -32.21
C GLU A 100 -15.73 30.18 -33.62
N GLU A 101 -15.47 31.11 -34.56
CA GLU A 101 -15.05 30.81 -35.93
C GLU A 101 -13.64 30.21 -36.04
N GLU A 102 -12.72 30.55 -35.14
CA GLU A 102 -11.36 30.01 -35.09
C GLU A 102 -11.33 28.60 -34.48
N CYS A 103 -12.17 28.34 -33.47
CA CYS A 103 -12.35 27.00 -32.91
C CYS A 103 -12.92 26.02 -33.96
N VAL A 104 -13.95 26.44 -34.70
CA VAL A 104 -14.56 25.62 -35.77
C VAL A 104 -13.59 25.35 -36.92
N LYS A 105 -12.64 26.27 -37.20
CA LYS A 105 -11.61 26.06 -38.22
C LYS A 105 -10.56 25.03 -37.79
N ILE A 106 -10.22 24.99 -36.50
CA ILE A 106 -9.27 24.01 -35.95
C ILE A 106 -9.91 22.62 -35.89
N GLU A 107 -11.16 22.51 -35.43
CA GLU A 107 -11.91 21.23 -35.44
C GLU A 107 -11.98 20.65 -36.86
N LYS A 108 -12.35 21.46 -37.86
CA LYS A 108 -12.39 21.01 -39.26
C LYS A 108 -11.03 20.63 -39.82
N CYS A 109 -9.95 21.26 -39.35
CA CYS A 109 -8.60 20.92 -39.78
C CYS A 109 -8.17 19.56 -39.21
N ILE A 110 -8.49 19.29 -37.93
CA ILE A 110 -8.26 18.01 -37.25
C ILE A 110 -9.09 16.90 -37.92
N GLU A 111 -10.35 17.15 -38.24
CA GLU A 111 -11.23 16.19 -38.94
C GLU A 111 -10.76 15.87 -40.37
N SER A 112 -10.06 16.81 -41.03
CA SER A 112 -9.60 16.66 -42.42
C SER A 112 -8.22 16.01 -42.57
N CYS A 113 -7.45 15.91 -41.48
CA CYS A 113 -6.17 15.22 -41.47
C CYS A 113 -6.40 13.76 -41.09
N GLU A 114 -6.29 12.84 -42.05
CA GLU A 114 -6.22 11.39 -41.82
C GLU A 114 -4.88 10.99 -41.16
N LEU A 115 -4.49 11.67 -40.09
CA LEU A 115 -3.43 11.19 -39.21
C LEU A 115 -4.08 10.34 -38.13
N PRO A 116 -3.63 9.10 -37.92
CA PRO A 116 -4.15 8.31 -36.82
C PRO A 116 -3.81 9.01 -35.50
N MET A 117 -4.83 9.44 -34.75
CA MET A 117 -4.69 10.07 -33.42
C MET A 117 -3.76 9.29 -32.48
N HIS A 118 -3.67 7.96 -32.63
CA HIS A 118 -2.73 7.15 -31.86
C HIS A 118 -1.26 7.51 -32.15
N ALA A 119 -0.87 7.77 -33.40
CA ALA A 119 0.52 8.06 -33.75
C ALA A 119 0.98 9.45 -33.26
N VAL A 120 0.06 10.40 -33.15
CA VAL A 120 0.33 11.73 -32.56
C VAL A 120 0.44 11.62 -31.04
N ASN A 121 -0.45 10.86 -30.40
CA ASN A 121 -0.37 10.62 -28.96
C ASN A 121 0.89 9.85 -28.58
N ASP A 122 1.25 8.80 -29.32
CA ASP A 122 2.46 7.99 -29.09
C ASP A 122 3.75 8.83 -29.27
N ALA A 123 3.79 9.74 -30.25
CA ALA A 123 4.95 10.60 -30.47
C ALA A 123 5.11 11.65 -29.35
N VAL A 124 4.01 12.23 -28.88
CA VAL A 124 3.99 13.17 -27.74
C VAL A 124 4.39 12.45 -26.45
N GLU A 125 3.93 11.22 -26.24
CA GLU A 125 4.24 10.40 -25.07
C GLU A 125 5.73 10.02 -25.03
N VAL A 126 6.32 9.63 -26.17
CA VAL A 126 7.76 9.30 -26.29
C VAL A 126 8.66 10.52 -26.06
N GLU A 127 8.34 11.68 -26.63
CA GLU A 127 9.13 12.91 -26.44
C GLU A 127 9.04 13.42 -24.99
N HIS A 128 7.85 13.31 -24.39
CA HIS A 128 7.60 13.67 -22.99
C HIS A 128 8.34 12.74 -22.01
N ASP A 129 8.37 11.43 -22.25
CA ASP A 129 9.13 10.49 -21.43
C ASP A 129 10.65 10.69 -21.56
N LEU A 130 11.15 11.06 -22.74
CA LEU A 130 12.57 11.41 -22.93
C LEU A 130 12.95 12.65 -22.11
N LEU A 131 12.09 13.67 -22.11
CA LEU A 131 12.28 14.91 -21.37
C LEU A 131 12.24 14.65 -19.85
N LEU A 132 11.29 13.83 -19.39
CA LEU A 132 11.19 13.38 -18.00
C LEU A 132 12.42 12.58 -17.54
N ASN A 133 12.93 11.66 -18.36
CA ASN A 133 14.11 10.85 -18.01
C ASN A 133 15.39 11.68 -17.91
N ASN A 134 15.55 12.66 -18.81
CA ASN A 134 16.66 13.63 -18.75
C ASN A 134 16.52 14.55 -17.53
N LEU A 135 15.30 14.97 -17.19
CA LEU A 135 15.03 15.78 -16.00
C LEU A 135 15.28 14.99 -14.71
N VAL A 136 14.84 13.73 -14.63
CA VAL A 136 15.14 12.79 -13.53
C VAL A 136 16.66 12.67 -13.32
N THR A 137 17.42 12.48 -14.40
CA THR A 137 18.87 12.34 -14.33
C THR A 137 19.56 13.65 -13.90
N CYS A 138 19.10 14.80 -14.42
CA CYS A 138 19.61 16.12 -14.05
C CYS A 138 19.27 16.46 -12.57
N VAL A 139 18.04 16.19 -12.12
CA VAL A 139 17.60 16.37 -10.72
C VAL A 139 18.37 15.44 -9.77
N ASN A 140 18.55 14.16 -10.10
CA ASN A 140 19.34 13.23 -9.28
C ASN A 140 20.79 13.71 -9.09
N ARG A 141 21.41 14.26 -10.13
CA ARG A 141 22.75 14.87 -10.02
C ARG A 141 22.73 16.15 -9.20
N CYS A 142 21.74 17.02 -9.38
CA CYS A 142 21.63 18.29 -8.64
C CYS A 142 21.33 18.08 -7.14
N VAL A 143 20.43 17.15 -6.80
CA VAL A 143 20.09 16.79 -5.41
C VAL A 143 21.26 16.10 -4.69
N ALA A 144 22.12 15.38 -5.42
CA ALA A 144 23.33 14.79 -4.86
C ALA A 144 24.48 15.80 -4.64
N LEU A 145 24.44 16.98 -5.26
CA LEU A 145 25.54 17.95 -5.29
C LEU A 145 25.29 19.24 -4.48
N GLU A 146 24.06 19.51 -4.05
CA GLU A 146 23.73 20.68 -3.22
C GLU A 146 23.03 20.31 -1.90
N ASP A 147 23.24 21.16 -0.89
CA ASP A 147 22.66 21.09 0.45
C ASP A 147 21.16 20.73 0.40
N VAL A 148 20.82 19.53 0.91
CA VAL A 148 19.48 18.91 0.87
C VAL A 148 18.37 19.83 1.41
N SER A 149 18.73 20.83 2.21
CA SER A 149 17.83 21.88 2.69
C SER A 149 17.27 22.82 1.60
N LYS A 150 17.84 22.81 0.39
CA LYS A 150 17.40 23.61 -0.78
C LYS A 150 16.82 22.77 -1.93
N GLY A 151 16.58 21.48 -1.72
CA GLY A 151 16.30 20.50 -2.78
C GLY A 151 15.18 20.86 -3.76
N GLU A 152 14.08 21.46 -3.31
CA GLU A 152 12.99 21.91 -4.20
C GLU A 152 13.41 23.12 -5.05
N GLU A 153 13.96 24.18 -4.43
CA GLU A 153 14.43 25.37 -5.16
C GLU A 153 15.59 25.05 -6.12
N ALA A 154 16.49 24.14 -5.72
CA ALA A 154 17.61 23.70 -6.53
C ALA A 154 17.16 22.78 -7.68
N ALA A 155 16.23 21.85 -7.44
CA ALA A 155 15.64 21.03 -8.50
C ALA A 155 14.86 21.89 -9.51
N VAL A 156 14.09 22.87 -9.03
CA VAL A 156 13.41 23.89 -9.86
C VAL A 156 14.42 24.69 -10.67
N ALA A 157 15.44 25.28 -10.03
CA ALA A 157 16.46 26.09 -10.72
C ALA A 157 17.36 25.28 -11.67
N CYS A 158 17.56 24.00 -11.39
CA CYS A 158 18.29 23.04 -12.21
C CYS A 158 17.43 22.59 -13.40
N ALA A 159 16.14 22.30 -13.21
CA ALA A 159 15.17 22.03 -14.27
C ALA A 159 15.03 23.23 -15.24
N THR A 160 14.88 24.45 -14.70
CA THR A 160 14.82 25.68 -15.50
C THR A 160 16.09 25.90 -16.32
N ARG A 161 17.28 25.56 -15.76
CA ARG A 161 18.57 25.68 -16.47
C ARG A 161 18.84 24.55 -17.48
N CYS A 162 18.53 23.30 -17.14
CA CYS A 162 18.78 22.11 -17.97
C CYS A 162 17.87 22.07 -19.20
N ILE A 163 16.62 22.53 -19.06
CA ILE A 163 15.59 22.30 -20.09
C ILE A 163 15.40 23.54 -21.00
N GLY A 164 15.77 24.75 -20.55
CA GLY A 164 15.61 25.97 -21.36
C GLY A 164 14.16 26.30 -21.72
N ILE A 165 13.19 25.62 -21.12
CA ILE A 165 11.76 25.84 -21.32
C ILE A 165 11.25 26.71 -20.16
N HIS A 166 10.71 27.88 -20.49
CA HIS A 166 9.86 28.65 -19.59
C HIS A 166 8.52 27.92 -19.44
N LEU A 167 8.46 26.95 -18.54
CA LEU A 167 7.20 26.42 -18.04
C LEU A 167 6.56 27.47 -17.12
N ALA A 168 5.23 27.53 -17.07
CA ALA A 168 4.55 28.25 -16.00
C ALA A 168 4.92 27.60 -14.65
N GLU A 169 4.91 28.38 -13.56
CA GLU A 169 5.29 27.90 -12.22
C GLU A 169 4.50 26.64 -11.80
N ASP A 170 3.22 26.59 -12.14
CA ASP A 170 2.34 25.44 -11.87
C ASP A 170 2.73 24.19 -12.70
N GLU A 171 3.11 24.35 -13.96
CA GLU A 171 3.55 23.23 -14.83
C GLU A 171 4.92 22.70 -14.42
N LEU A 172 5.81 23.57 -13.95
CA LEU A 172 7.12 23.20 -13.42
C LEU A 172 6.98 22.47 -12.08
N ASN A 173 6.12 22.96 -11.18
CA ASN A 173 5.83 22.28 -9.92
C ASN A 173 5.22 20.90 -10.18
N ASP A 174 4.29 20.78 -11.14
CA ASP A 174 3.70 19.50 -11.55
C ASP A 174 4.73 18.57 -12.22
N ALA A 175 5.66 19.09 -13.03
CA ALA A 175 6.76 18.30 -13.59
C ALA A 175 7.78 17.86 -12.53
N VAL A 176 8.13 18.71 -11.57
CA VAL A 176 9.00 18.37 -10.43
C VAL A 176 8.32 17.35 -9.52
N ASP A 177 7.03 17.51 -9.24
CA ASP A 177 6.23 16.51 -8.53
C ASP A 177 6.23 15.18 -9.28
N ARG A 178 6.01 15.17 -10.60
CA ARG A 178 6.10 13.94 -11.43
C ARG A 178 7.50 13.32 -11.41
N VAL A 179 8.56 14.12 -11.41
CA VAL A 179 9.95 13.63 -11.33
C VAL A 179 10.27 13.12 -9.94
N ALA A 180 9.80 13.78 -8.88
CA ALA A 180 9.91 13.32 -7.50
C ALA A 180 9.03 12.08 -7.24
N GLU A 181 7.91 11.93 -7.97
CA GLU A 181 7.06 10.74 -7.96
C GLU A 181 7.72 9.58 -8.72
N LYS A 182 8.49 9.86 -9.79
CA LYS A 182 9.31 8.88 -10.52
C LYS A 182 10.58 8.50 -9.74
N ILE A 183 11.21 9.44 -9.03
CA ILE A 183 12.35 9.18 -8.12
C ILE A 183 11.80 9.04 -6.71
N GLN A 184 11.26 7.87 -6.39
CA GLN A 184 10.67 7.62 -5.08
C GLN A 184 11.76 7.54 -4.01
N TYR A 185 12.18 8.70 -3.49
CA TYR A 185 12.98 8.78 -2.28
C TYR A 185 12.11 8.40 -1.09
N LEU A 186 12.34 7.19 -0.57
CA LEU A 186 11.74 6.76 0.67
C LEU A 186 12.53 7.33 1.84
N ARG A 187 11.99 8.33 2.54
CA ARG A 187 12.54 8.80 3.81
C ARG A 187 12.52 7.65 4.83
N THR A 188 13.68 7.30 5.38
CA THR A 188 13.84 6.15 6.28
C THR A 188 14.92 6.40 7.35
N GLY A 189 15.01 5.57 8.37
CA GLY A 189 15.90 5.80 9.52
C GLY A 189 15.29 6.85 10.44
N ALA A 190 14.07 6.60 10.90
CA ALA A 190 13.32 7.40 11.84
C ALA A 190 14.17 7.72 13.07
N LYS A 191 14.31 9.00 13.44
CA LYS A 191 15.15 9.41 14.56
C LYS A 191 14.50 9.13 15.92
N ARG A 192 15.29 8.65 16.88
CA ARG A 192 14.79 8.28 18.22
C ARG A 192 14.30 9.50 18.99
N GLY A 193 13.22 9.32 19.75
CA GLY A 193 12.62 10.37 20.60
C GLY A 193 11.84 11.45 19.84
N ARG A 194 11.71 11.37 18.51
CA ARG A 194 10.96 12.35 17.72
C ARG A 194 9.49 12.02 17.49
N TRP A 195 9.10 10.78 17.76
CA TRP A 195 7.78 10.26 17.42
C TRP A 195 6.93 10.07 18.67
N PRO A 196 5.77 10.74 18.76
CA PRO A 196 4.88 10.57 19.88
C PRO A 196 4.33 9.15 19.86
N ALA A 197 4.53 8.45 20.98
CA ALA A 197 3.88 7.17 21.23
C ALA A 197 2.57 7.42 21.97
N ILE A 198 1.49 6.82 21.49
CA ILE A 198 0.21 6.76 22.18
C ILE A 198 0.17 5.45 22.95
N PRO A 199 0.42 5.45 24.27
CA PRO A 199 0.35 4.23 25.06
C PRO A 199 -1.06 3.64 24.95
N TRP A 200 -1.16 2.32 24.85
CA TRP A 200 -2.47 1.66 24.93
C TRP A 200 -3.00 1.75 26.37
N GLN A 201 -4.33 1.67 26.51
CA GLN A 201 -4.97 1.78 27.82
C GLN A 201 -4.68 0.53 28.63
N ASN A 202 -3.75 0.65 29.56
CA ASN A 202 -3.30 -0.45 30.41
C ASN A 202 -4.39 -0.75 31.46
N ASP A 203 -5.41 -1.50 31.05
CA ASP A 203 -6.34 -2.14 31.99
C ASP A 203 -5.59 -3.34 32.57
N ALA A 204 -4.60 -3.02 33.41
CA ALA A 204 -3.61 -3.97 33.91
C ALA A 204 -4.34 -5.11 34.65
N THR A 205 -3.85 -6.34 34.43
CA THR A 205 -4.09 -7.57 35.23
C THR A 205 -5.19 -8.54 34.81
N CYS A 206 -5.71 -8.53 33.58
CA CYS A 206 -6.47 -9.70 33.13
C CYS A 206 -5.50 -10.83 32.74
N GLY A 207 -5.53 -11.95 33.46
CA GLY A 207 -4.85 -13.19 33.06
C GLY A 207 -5.62 -13.92 31.95
N PRO A 208 -5.03 -14.96 31.35
CA PRO A 208 -5.75 -15.77 30.38
C PRO A 208 -6.94 -16.45 31.04
N ARG A 209 -8.07 -16.55 30.32
CA ARG A 209 -9.23 -17.34 30.78
C ARG A 209 -8.90 -18.83 30.75
N PHE A 210 -8.12 -19.26 29.76
CA PHE A 210 -7.72 -20.64 29.58
C PHE A 210 -6.18 -20.75 29.57
N PRO A 211 -5.56 -21.38 30.58
CA PRO A 211 -4.12 -21.66 30.57
C PRO A 211 -3.81 -22.78 29.58
N GLY A 212 -2.84 -22.58 28.69
CA GLY A 212 -2.49 -23.54 27.63
C GLY A 212 -2.66 -23.02 26.20
N THR A 213 -2.70 -23.95 25.25
CA THR A 213 -2.83 -23.72 23.81
C THR A 213 -4.26 -23.92 23.30
N ALA A 214 -4.48 -23.69 22.00
CA ALA A 214 -5.74 -24.03 21.33
C ALA A 214 -6.03 -25.54 21.41
N ASP A 215 -5.01 -26.38 21.19
CA ASP A 215 -5.13 -27.85 21.30
C ASP A 215 -5.52 -28.28 22.73
N ASP A 216 -4.90 -27.66 23.75
CA ASP A 216 -5.23 -27.91 25.15
C ASP A 216 -6.71 -27.55 25.44
N LEU A 217 -7.20 -26.43 24.88
CA LEU A 217 -8.59 -26.02 25.01
C LEU A 217 -9.53 -27.05 24.38
N LEU A 218 -9.25 -27.46 23.14
CA LEU A 218 -10.03 -28.48 22.43
C LEU A 218 -10.12 -29.79 23.22
N ALA A 219 -8.98 -30.27 23.73
CA ALA A 219 -8.92 -31.49 24.53
C ALA A 219 -9.69 -31.38 25.86
N SER A 220 -9.83 -30.16 26.40
CA SER A 220 -10.55 -29.92 27.67
C SER A 220 -12.08 -29.91 27.53
N LEU A 221 -12.61 -29.68 26.33
CA LEU A 221 -14.05 -29.64 26.07
C LEU A 221 -14.66 -31.04 26.19
N LYS A 222 -15.72 -31.19 26.98
CA LYS A 222 -16.30 -32.51 27.30
C LYS A 222 -17.30 -33.03 26.26
N SER A 223 -17.91 -32.14 25.49
CA SER A 223 -18.97 -32.49 24.54
C SER A 223 -18.40 -32.53 23.12
N ALA A 224 -18.76 -33.55 22.34
CA ALA A 224 -18.32 -33.67 20.95
C ALA A 224 -18.83 -32.49 20.09
N ALA A 225 -20.02 -31.96 20.40
CA ALA A 225 -20.57 -30.79 19.71
C ALA A 225 -19.74 -29.53 19.97
N SER A 226 -19.39 -29.27 21.23
CA SER A 226 -18.54 -28.13 21.62
C SER A 226 -17.13 -28.27 21.05
N GLN A 227 -16.57 -29.48 21.04
CA GLN A 227 -15.27 -29.77 20.41
C GLN A 227 -15.29 -29.44 18.92
N HIS A 228 -16.28 -29.96 18.18
CA HIS A 228 -16.41 -29.72 16.75
C HIS A 228 -16.56 -28.23 16.42
N LYS A 229 -17.44 -27.54 17.16
CA LYS A 229 -17.63 -26.09 17.03
C LYS A 229 -16.35 -25.31 17.32
N ALA A 230 -15.66 -25.63 18.42
CA ALA A 230 -14.40 -24.97 18.77
C ALA A 230 -13.29 -25.26 17.76
N GLU A 231 -13.23 -26.47 17.18
CA GLU A 231 -12.26 -26.85 16.15
C GLU A 231 -12.43 -26.01 14.88
N ALA A 232 -13.68 -25.80 14.45
CA ALA A 232 -14.00 -24.93 13.31
C ALA A 232 -13.62 -23.46 13.56
N MET A 233 -13.67 -23.00 14.81
CA MET A 233 -13.31 -21.63 15.20
C MET A 233 -11.80 -21.43 15.38
N LEU A 234 -11.11 -22.40 15.99
CA LEU A 234 -9.73 -22.27 16.44
C LEU A 234 -8.70 -22.50 15.34
N HIS A 235 -9.10 -22.98 14.16
CA HIS A 235 -8.18 -23.29 13.07
C HIS A 235 -8.49 -22.51 11.80
N ASN A 236 -7.46 -21.90 11.23
CA ASN A 236 -7.46 -21.39 9.87
C ASN A 236 -7.11 -22.52 8.90
N GLU A 237 -7.86 -22.62 7.81
CA GLU A 237 -7.51 -23.52 6.70
C GLU A 237 -6.45 -22.87 5.79
N VAL A 238 -5.33 -23.57 5.60
CA VAL A 238 -4.17 -23.05 4.86
C VAL A 238 -3.53 -24.09 3.94
N LYS A 239 -2.69 -23.64 3.03
CA LYS A 239 -1.69 -24.44 2.30
C LYS A 239 -0.30 -24.09 2.82
N ILE A 240 0.53 -25.08 3.16
CA ILE A 240 1.92 -24.83 3.58
C ILE A 240 2.83 -24.98 2.37
N CYS A 241 3.45 -23.89 1.93
CA CYS A 241 4.36 -23.92 0.79
C CYS A 241 5.54 -24.87 1.07
N SER A 242 5.74 -25.88 0.24
CA SER A 242 6.82 -26.86 0.39
C SER A 242 8.22 -26.25 0.22
N ALA A 243 8.34 -25.15 -0.54
CA ALA A 243 9.61 -24.50 -0.81
C ALA A 243 10.11 -23.61 0.35
N CYS A 244 9.21 -22.90 1.04
CA CYS A 244 9.59 -21.93 2.07
C CYS A 244 8.90 -22.11 3.43
N GLY A 245 8.00 -23.09 3.56
CA GLY A 245 7.25 -23.37 4.80
C GLY A 245 6.16 -22.35 5.14
N LYS A 246 5.93 -21.33 4.31
CA LYS A 246 4.92 -20.29 4.60
C LYS A 246 3.50 -20.83 4.47
N ALA A 247 2.69 -20.58 5.49
CA ALA A 247 1.24 -20.76 5.42
C ALA A 247 0.62 -19.71 4.48
N CYS A 248 -0.10 -20.19 3.47
CA CYS A 248 -0.79 -19.42 2.46
C CYS A 248 -2.30 -19.71 2.55
N ALA A 249 -3.13 -18.74 2.17
CA ALA A 249 -4.58 -18.95 2.14
C ALA A 249 -4.93 -20.12 1.20
N LEU A 250 -5.96 -20.89 1.56
CA LEU A 250 -6.35 -22.10 0.84
C LEU A 250 -6.66 -21.84 -0.65
N THR A 251 -7.16 -20.65 -0.98
CA THR A 251 -7.53 -20.23 -2.35
C THR A 251 -6.35 -19.77 -3.20
N LEU A 252 -5.12 -19.69 -2.65
CA LEU A 252 -3.96 -19.30 -3.43
C LEU A 252 -3.38 -20.50 -4.20
N ASP A 253 -3.03 -20.23 -5.45
CA ASP A 253 -2.32 -21.17 -6.33
C ASP A 253 -0.80 -20.96 -6.28
N VAL A 254 -0.33 -19.78 -5.89
CA VAL A 254 1.09 -19.47 -5.73
C VAL A 254 1.38 -18.92 -4.33
N CYS A 255 2.52 -19.30 -3.77
CA CYS A 255 2.97 -18.79 -2.48
C CYS A 255 3.22 -17.28 -2.56
N ASN A 256 2.53 -16.50 -1.73
CA ASN A 256 2.67 -15.04 -1.68
C ASN A 256 3.97 -14.58 -0.97
N SER A 257 5.04 -15.35 -1.06
CA SER A 257 6.36 -15.03 -0.53
C SER A 257 7.47 -15.40 -1.49
N CYS A 258 7.49 -16.66 -1.93
CA CYS A 258 8.52 -17.17 -2.86
C CYS A 258 7.98 -17.40 -4.27
N SER A 259 6.69 -17.16 -4.51
CA SER A 259 6.00 -17.40 -5.80
C SER A 259 5.99 -18.86 -6.26
N GLY A 260 6.39 -19.81 -5.42
CA GLY A 260 6.31 -21.25 -5.73
C GLY A 260 4.87 -21.73 -5.86
N ASP A 261 4.64 -22.68 -6.78
CA ASP A 261 3.32 -23.31 -6.99
C ASP A 261 2.87 -24.07 -5.73
N ILE A 262 1.65 -23.80 -5.29
CA ILE A 262 0.99 -24.44 -4.16
C ILE A 262 -0.41 -24.95 -4.52
N LYS A 263 -0.76 -25.02 -5.81
CA LYS A 263 -2.08 -25.44 -6.27
C LYS A 263 -2.48 -26.80 -5.70
N ASP A 264 -1.57 -27.77 -5.78
CA ASP A 264 -1.77 -29.16 -5.34
C ASP A 264 -1.28 -29.42 -3.89
N THR A 265 -0.93 -28.37 -3.14
CA THR A 265 -0.52 -28.52 -1.74
C THR A 265 -1.71 -28.97 -0.89
N THR A 266 -1.52 -30.02 -0.09
CA THR A 266 -2.54 -30.53 0.82
C THR A 266 -2.97 -29.46 1.83
N LYS A 267 -4.28 -29.40 2.09
CA LYS A 267 -4.87 -28.57 3.15
C LYS A 267 -4.22 -28.89 4.50
N SER A 268 -3.86 -27.84 5.23
CA SER A 268 -3.31 -27.88 6.58
C SER A 268 -4.02 -26.84 7.45
N TYR A 269 -3.62 -26.73 8.71
CA TYR A 269 -4.23 -25.86 9.69
C TYR A 269 -3.20 -25.02 10.43
N THR A 270 -3.60 -23.82 10.83
CA THR A 270 -2.84 -22.96 11.74
C THR A 270 -3.80 -22.33 12.75
N ASP A 271 -3.31 -21.95 13.92
CA ASP A 271 -4.14 -21.29 14.94
C ASP A 271 -4.84 -20.04 14.38
N ASN A 272 -6.15 -19.96 14.58
CA ASN A 272 -6.94 -18.74 14.43
C ASN A 272 -6.73 -17.86 15.66
N VAL A 273 -5.70 -17.02 15.59
CA VAL A 273 -5.24 -16.22 16.74
C VAL A 273 -6.30 -15.23 17.22
N MET A 274 -7.19 -14.76 16.35
CA MET A 274 -8.28 -13.86 16.73
C MET A 274 -9.31 -14.58 17.60
N MET A 275 -9.67 -15.82 17.25
CA MET A 275 -10.52 -16.65 18.09
C MET A 275 -9.82 -17.05 19.38
N CYS A 276 -8.52 -17.30 19.34
CA CYS A 276 -7.75 -17.55 20.56
C CYS A 276 -7.79 -16.34 21.52
N PHE A 277 -7.73 -15.09 21.01
CA PHE A 277 -7.92 -13.89 21.83
C PHE A 277 -9.32 -13.84 22.45
N MET A 278 -10.35 -14.11 21.66
CA MET A 278 -11.75 -14.10 22.12
C MET A 278 -12.04 -15.17 23.17
N LEU A 279 -11.36 -16.31 23.11
CA LEU A 279 -11.50 -17.41 24.06
C LEU A 279 -10.55 -17.29 25.26
N GLY A 280 -9.63 -16.32 25.23
CA GLY A 280 -8.68 -16.07 26.29
C GLY A 280 -7.65 -17.19 26.47
N VAL A 281 -7.22 -17.79 25.36
CA VAL A 281 -6.14 -18.80 25.32
C VAL A 281 -4.82 -18.11 25.67
N GLU A 282 -4.01 -18.73 26.52
CA GLU A 282 -2.79 -18.13 27.05
C GLU A 282 -1.70 -17.90 25.99
N LYS A 283 -1.48 -18.89 25.13
CA LYS A 283 -0.32 -18.94 24.22
C LYS A 283 -0.55 -19.84 23.02
N THR A 284 0.23 -19.61 21.98
CA THR A 284 0.48 -20.62 20.94
C THR A 284 1.62 -21.54 21.40
N SER A 285 2.00 -22.51 20.58
CA SER A 285 3.23 -23.28 20.78
C SER A 285 4.51 -22.43 20.72
N LYS A 286 4.44 -21.20 20.18
CA LYS A 286 5.61 -20.34 19.93
C LYS A 286 5.70 -19.08 20.80
N TYR A 287 4.57 -18.49 21.19
CA TYR A 287 4.54 -17.19 21.88
C TYR A 287 3.23 -16.95 22.66
N PRO A 288 3.24 -16.09 23.69
CA PRO A 288 2.04 -15.70 24.42
C PRO A 288 1.05 -14.92 23.55
N LEU A 289 -0.25 -15.09 23.79
CA LEU A 289 -1.35 -14.47 23.06
C LEU A 289 -1.85 -13.18 23.72
N THR A 290 -0.93 -12.32 24.16
CA THR A 290 -1.26 -10.99 24.68
C THR A 290 -1.29 -9.96 23.56
N ILE A 291 -2.24 -9.02 23.61
CA ILE A 291 -2.39 -7.96 22.60
C ILE A 291 -2.56 -6.56 23.23
N PRO A 292 -2.13 -5.49 22.54
CA PRO A 292 -2.34 -4.11 22.97
C PRO A 292 -3.79 -3.69 22.73
N ILE A 293 -4.65 -3.96 23.71
CA ILE A 293 -6.07 -3.63 23.65
C ILE A 293 -6.25 -2.11 23.79
N ARG A 294 -6.99 -1.51 22.85
CA ARG A 294 -7.33 -0.08 22.82
C ARG A 294 -8.71 0.18 23.40
N ALA A 295 -9.66 -0.70 23.12
CA ALA A 295 -10.99 -0.69 23.70
C ALA A 295 -11.58 -2.10 23.66
N GLN A 296 -12.41 -2.44 24.64
CA GLN A 296 -13.07 -3.74 24.70
C GLN A 296 -14.40 -3.62 25.44
N SER A 297 -15.36 -4.44 25.03
CA SER A 297 -16.60 -4.70 25.78
C SER A 297 -16.95 -6.18 25.63
N SER A 298 -18.11 -6.63 26.09
CA SER A 298 -18.56 -8.01 25.86
C SER A 298 -18.86 -8.33 24.39
N SER A 299 -19.07 -7.31 23.54
CA SER A 299 -19.50 -7.44 22.14
C SER A 299 -18.45 -7.06 21.10
N PHE A 300 -17.34 -6.44 21.51
CA PHE A 300 -16.23 -6.14 20.61
C PHE A 300 -14.85 -6.18 21.30
N LEU A 301 -13.83 -6.31 20.47
CA LEU A 301 -12.42 -6.13 20.84
C LEU A 301 -11.72 -5.25 19.79
N CYS A 302 -11.14 -4.13 20.23
CA CYS A 302 -10.36 -3.20 19.41
C CYS A 302 -8.91 -3.17 19.93
N TYR A 303 -7.94 -3.38 19.04
CA TYR A 303 -6.51 -3.49 19.38
C TYR A 303 -5.63 -2.93 18.26
N ASP A 304 -4.36 -2.63 18.56
CA ASP A 304 -3.41 -2.24 17.52
C ASP A 304 -3.04 -3.45 16.65
N ASP A 305 -3.02 -3.27 15.34
CA ASP A 305 -2.62 -4.32 14.41
C ASP A 305 -1.12 -4.64 14.55
N LEU A 306 -0.78 -5.94 14.65
CA LEU A 306 0.59 -6.43 14.80
C LEU A 306 1.48 -6.13 13.58
N LEU A 307 0.87 -5.89 12.44
CA LEU A 307 1.51 -5.57 11.18
C LEU A 307 1.21 -4.14 10.74
N ALA A 308 0.94 -3.23 11.69
CA ALA A 308 0.67 -1.80 11.51
C ALA A 308 1.31 -1.17 10.26
N SER A 309 0.47 -0.59 9.39
CA SER A 309 0.87 0.11 8.16
C SER A 309 0.85 1.63 8.31
N SER A 310 0.33 2.12 9.43
CA SER A 310 0.38 3.52 9.86
C SER A 310 0.59 3.61 11.37
N PRO A 311 0.89 4.80 11.93
CA PRO A 311 0.97 4.99 13.37
C PRO A 311 -0.35 4.71 14.10
N CYS A 312 -1.50 4.75 13.42
CA CYS A 312 -2.81 4.39 13.96
C CYS A 312 -3.47 3.36 13.02
N HIS A 313 -3.09 2.08 13.20
CA HIS A 313 -3.69 0.93 12.55
C HIS A 313 -4.37 0.06 13.62
N LEU A 314 -5.69 0.04 13.59
CA LEU A 314 -6.54 -0.67 14.53
C LEU A 314 -7.20 -1.86 13.83
N ASN A 315 -7.37 -2.96 14.56
CA ASN A 315 -8.30 -4.03 14.20
C ASN A 315 -9.46 -4.04 15.19
N VAL A 316 -10.68 -4.18 14.67
CA VAL A 316 -11.88 -4.36 15.50
C VAL A 316 -12.59 -5.65 15.09
N ILE A 317 -12.85 -6.51 16.07
CA ILE A 317 -13.58 -7.77 15.87
C ILE A 317 -14.86 -7.78 16.71
N PRO A 318 -15.97 -8.35 16.19
CA PRO A 318 -17.12 -8.68 17.01
C PRO A 318 -16.78 -9.91 17.85
N THR A 319 -17.19 -9.92 19.11
CA THR A 319 -16.82 -10.98 20.07
C THR A 319 -17.97 -11.89 20.48
N GLU A 320 -19.17 -11.61 19.98
CA GLU A 320 -20.39 -12.41 20.19
C GLU A 320 -20.70 -13.31 18.99
N HIS A 321 -20.01 -13.09 17.85
CA HIS A 321 -20.26 -13.79 16.60
C HIS A 321 -18.97 -14.40 16.07
N TYR A 322 -19.06 -15.64 15.58
CA TYR A 322 -18.06 -16.24 14.72
C TYR A 322 -18.46 -16.02 13.27
N LEU A 323 -17.62 -15.30 12.54
CA LEU A 323 -17.85 -14.84 11.17
C LEU A 323 -16.53 -15.01 10.41
N PRO A 324 -16.31 -16.10 9.67
CA PRO A 324 -15.01 -16.37 9.06
C PRO A 324 -14.47 -15.25 8.16
N ASP A 325 -15.35 -14.60 7.40
CA ASP A 325 -15.03 -13.47 6.53
C ASP A 325 -16.25 -12.56 6.29
N TRP A 326 -16.07 -11.49 5.51
CA TRP A 326 -17.12 -10.48 5.29
C TRP A 326 -18.32 -10.97 4.48
N ARG A 327 -18.21 -12.07 3.70
CA ARG A 327 -19.32 -12.61 2.91
C ARG A 327 -20.45 -13.11 3.80
N TRP A 328 -20.12 -13.57 5.00
CA TRP A 328 -21.11 -13.98 6.00
C TRP A 328 -22.05 -12.84 6.39
N LEU A 329 -21.63 -11.57 6.30
CA LEU A 329 -22.53 -10.43 6.52
C LEU A 329 -23.68 -10.37 5.49
N LEU A 330 -23.48 -10.93 4.29
CA LEU A 330 -24.45 -10.90 3.19
C LEU A 330 -25.61 -11.89 3.37
N THR A 331 -25.42 -12.93 4.19
CA THR A 331 -26.47 -13.93 4.47
C THR A 331 -27.56 -13.34 5.37
N ARG A 332 -27.22 -12.31 6.16
CA ARG A 332 -28.13 -11.59 7.06
C ARG A 332 -27.89 -10.08 6.96
N PRO A 333 -28.23 -9.42 5.84
CA PRO A 333 -27.74 -8.08 5.51
C PRO A 333 -28.00 -7.01 6.56
N ARG A 334 -29.15 -7.06 7.25
CA ARG A 334 -29.48 -6.09 8.31
C ARG A 334 -28.58 -6.26 9.54
N GLU A 335 -28.48 -7.49 10.05
CA GLU A 335 -27.61 -7.80 11.19
C GLU A 335 -26.14 -7.56 10.82
N GLY A 336 -25.73 -7.95 9.61
CA GLY A 336 -24.40 -7.69 9.08
C GLY A 336 -24.06 -6.20 8.97
N LEU A 337 -25.02 -5.38 8.54
CA LEU A 337 -24.89 -3.92 8.49
C LEU A 337 -24.73 -3.33 9.90
N ASP A 338 -25.53 -3.78 10.86
CA ASP A 338 -25.46 -3.31 12.26
C ASP A 338 -24.11 -3.66 12.91
N ILE A 339 -23.62 -4.89 12.70
CA ILE A 339 -22.30 -5.33 13.18
C ILE A 339 -21.22 -4.43 12.57
N MET A 340 -21.20 -4.28 11.24
CA MET A 340 -20.17 -3.55 10.52
C MET A 340 -20.14 -2.05 10.91
N GLU A 341 -21.29 -1.39 11.05
CA GLU A 341 -21.39 -0.01 11.53
C GLU A 341 -20.89 0.12 12.98
N SER A 342 -21.18 -0.86 13.84
CA SER A 342 -20.68 -0.90 15.22
C SER A 342 -19.16 -1.01 15.27
N LEU A 343 -18.55 -1.89 14.47
CA LEU A 343 -17.09 -2.04 14.39
C LEU A 343 -16.43 -0.73 13.93
N TYR A 344 -16.99 -0.08 12.90
CA TYR A 344 -16.47 1.18 12.39
C TYR A 344 -16.57 2.30 13.43
N ARG A 345 -17.71 2.42 14.12
CA ARG A 345 -17.89 3.39 15.20
C ARG A 345 -16.86 3.18 16.31
N VAL A 346 -16.62 1.96 16.75
CA VAL A 346 -15.60 1.66 17.77
C VAL A 346 -14.20 2.09 17.31
N ALA A 347 -13.81 1.75 16.07
CA ALA A 347 -12.52 2.14 15.53
C ALA A 347 -12.36 3.68 15.48
N LYS A 348 -13.39 4.37 14.98
CA LYS A 348 -13.47 5.83 14.92
C LYS A 348 -13.36 6.47 16.30
N ASP A 349 -14.12 5.97 17.27
CA ASP A 349 -14.12 6.50 18.63
C ASP A 349 -12.74 6.34 19.30
N VAL A 350 -12.06 5.20 19.09
CA VAL A 350 -10.68 4.98 19.57
C VAL A 350 -9.71 5.92 18.89
N ALA A 351 -9.76 6.04 17.55
CA ALA A 351 -8.88 6.93 16.80
C ALA A 351 -9.04 8.39 17.25
N ILE A 352 -10.28 8.84 17.47
CA ILE A 352 -10.58 10.20 17.95
C ILE A 352 -10.08 10.39 19.37
N SER A 353 -10.51 9.53 20.29
CA SER A 353 -10.32 9.72 21.74
C SER A 353 -8.88 9.48 22.20
N GLN A 354 -8.09 8.66 21.50
CA GLN A 354 -6.73 8.29 21.93
C GLN A 354 -5.63 8.89 21.06
N PHE A 355 -5.83 9.00 19.75
CA PHE A 355 -4.79 9.44 18.82
C PHE A 355 -4.99 10.90 18.43
N ILE A 356 -6.14 11.25 17.87
CA ILE A 356 -6.43 12.62 17.41
C ILE A 356 -6.57 13.61 18.56
N SER A 357 -7.04 13.17 19.73
CA SER A 357 -7.07 13.99 20.93
C SER A 357 -5.67 14.36 21.45
N ASN A 358 -4.61 13.69 21.00
CA ASN A 358 -3.24 13.98 21.39
C ASN A 358 -2.64 15.05 20.45
N PRO A 359 -2.41 16.28 20.93
CA PRO A 359 -1.96 17.39 20.07
C PRO A 359 -0.54 17.17 19.52
N ASP A 360 0.34 16.49 20.27
CA ASP A 360 1.71 16.20 19.82
C ASP A 360 1.69 15.19 18.68
N PHE A 361 0.85 14.17 18.79
CA PHE A 361 0.58 13.22 17.71
C PHE A 361 0.04 13.92 16.47
N VAL A 362 -0.99 14.74 16.64
CA VAL A 362 -1.62 15.43 15.51
C VAL A 362 -0.62 16.37 14.81
N LYS A 363 0.06 17.22 15.57
CA LYS A 363 1.03 18.17 15.05
C LYS A 363 2.23 17.48 14.38
N LYS A 364 2.65 16.32 14.89
CA LYS A 364 3.79 15.60 14.35
C LYS A 364 3.47 14.91 13.02
N LEU A 365 2.35 14.21 12.96
CA LEU A 365 2.05 13.33 11.82
C LEU A 365 1.28 14.01 10.70
N PHE A 366 0.46 15.01 11.01
CA PHE A 366 -0.39 15.65 10.02
C PHE A 366 0.17 16.96 9.51
N SER A 367 -0.07 17.23 8.22
CA SER A 367 0.29 18.50 7.59
C SER A 367 -0.51 19.66 8.20
N PRO A 368 0.03 20.90 8.23
CA PRO A 368 -0.66 22.03 8.83
C PRO A 368 -2.07 22.29 8.26
N SER A 369 -2.27 22.04 6.96
CA SER A 369 -3.58 22.19 6.30
C SER A 369 -4.60 21.20 6.89
N VAL A 370 -4.20 19.94 7.12
CA VAL A 370 -5.05 18.90 7.68
C VAL A 370 -5.32 19.11 9.17
N VAL A 371 -4.32 19.56 9.94
CA VAL A 371 -4.47 19.84 11.39
C VAL A 371 -5.65 20.77 11.65
N SER A 372 -5.82 21.83 10.83
CA SER A 372 -6.94 22.76 10.99
C SER A 372 -8.31 22.07 10.81
N GLY A 373 -8.42 21.13 9.87
CA GLY A 373 -9.61 20.33 9.64
C GLY A 373 -9.89 19.36 10.78
N ILE A 374 -8.86 18.68 11.28
CA ILE A 374 -8.94 17.78 12.44
C ILE A 374 -9.50 18.52 13.67
N MET A 375 -8.96 19.71 13.96
CA MET A 375 -9.37 20.48 15.15
C MET A 375 -10.80 21.02 15.05
N ARG A 376 -11.29 21.26 13.82
CA ARG A 376 -12.66 21.73 13.59
C ARG A 376 -13.67 20.59 13.69
N ASP A 377 -13.40 19.46 13.05
CA ASP A 377 -14.29 18.31 13.03
C ASP A 377 -13.47 17.01 12.87
N PRO A 378 -13.06 16.38 13.99
CA PRO A 378 -12.29 15.15 13.95
C PRO A 378 -13.12 13.99 13.39
N GLY A 379 -14.46 14.03 13.55
CA GLY A 379 -15.36 13.01 13.02
C GLY A 379 -15.38 13.02 11.50
N TYR A 380 -15.58 14.19 10.90
CA TYR A 380 -15.52 14.38 9.45
C TYR A 380 -14.15 14.05 8.89
N PHE A 381 -13.06 14.41 9.60
CA PHE A 381 -11.71 14.02 9.20
C PHE A 381 -11.58 12.50 9.09
N ILE A 382 -12.00 11.75 10.12
CA ILE A 382 -11.97 10.29 10.09
C ILE A 382 -12.81 9.74 8.94
N ASP A 383 -14.04 10.24 8.77
CA ASP A 383 -14.95 9.79 7.71
C ASP A 383 -14.44 10.12 6.31
N THR A 384 -13.53 11.08 6.17
CA THR A 384 -12.96 11.50 4.88
C THR A 384 -11.66 10.75 4.59
N TYR A 385 -10.75 10.71 5.57
CA TYR A 385 -9.37 10.27 5.41
C TYR A 385 -9.12 8.81 5.83
N GLY A 386 -9.97 8.23 6.68
CA GLY A 386 -9.82 6.87 7.16
C GLY A 386 -9.83 5.83 6.02
N MET A 387 -8.87 4.91 6.07
CA MET A 387 -8.76 3.77 5.17
C MET A 387 -9.24 2.54 5.93
N SER A 388 -10.41 2.02 5.60
CA SER A 388 -10.99 0.91 6.37
C SER A 388 -11.64 -0.13 5.49
N GLY A 389 -11.58 -1.39 5.91
CA GLY A 389 -12.10 -2.51 5.13
C GLY A 389 -11.69 -3.87 5.64
N PHE A 390 -11.94 -4.87 4.81
CA PHE A 390 -11.77 -6.29 5.11
C PHE A 390 -10.87 -6.95 4.07
N ASN A 391 -10.03 -7.89 4.49
CA ASN A 391 -9.25 -8.71 3.55
C ASN A 391 -10.06 -9.95 3.15
N TYR A 392 -9.96 -10.33 1.87
CA TYR A 392 -10.47 -11.59 1.34
C TYR A 392 -9.46 -12.24 0.38
N PRO A 393 -9.14 -13.54 0.53
CA PRO A 393 -9.41 -14.34 1.72
C PRO A 393 -8.79 -13.67 2.97
N PRO A 394 -9.41 -13.80 4.15
CA PRO A 394 -8.85 -13.24 5.36
C PRO A 394 -7.62 -14.04 5.80
N SER A 395 -6.70 -13.39 6.50
CA SER A 395 -5.53 -14.08 7.06
C SER A 395 -5.83 -14.86 8.34
N GLN A 396 -6.98 -14.59 8.96
CA GLN A 396 -7.52 -15.22 10.15
C GLN A 396 -9.02 -15.39 9.91
N MET A 397 -9.59 -16.57 10.16
CA MET A 397 -11.00 -16.89 9.94
C MET A 397 -11.88 -16.26 11.02
N GLN A 398 -11.75 -14.96 11.24
CA GLN A 398 -12.66 -14.15 12.04
C GLN A 398 -12.65 -12.77 11.42
N ILE A 399 -13.84 -12.24 11.13
CA ILE A 399 -13.99 -10.94 10.53
C ILE A 399 -13.35 -9.89 11.43
N HIS A 400 -12.51 -9.06 10.84
CA HIS A 400 -11.87 -7.94 11.51
C HIS A 400 -11.89 -6.75 10.56
N LEU A 401 -12.44 -5.64 11.05
CA LEU A 401 -12.30 -4.37 10.37
C LEU A 401 -10.86 -3.88 10.59
N GLN A 402 -10.09 -3.79 9.51
CA GLN A 402 -8.86 -3.01 9.52
C GLN A 402 -9.25 -1.55 9.39
N PHE A 403 -8.77 -0.73 10.32
CA PHE A 403 -8.97 0.72 10.32
C PHE A 403 -7.60 1.38 10.39
N ILE A 404 -7.22 2.03 9.29
CA ILE A 404 -5.92 2.64 9.09
C ILE A 404 -6.14 4.15 8.92
N LEU A 405 -5.59 4.93 9.84
CA LEU A 405 -5.57 6.37 9.73
C LEU A 405 -4.27 6.79 9.03
N PRO A 406 -4.32 7.57 7.92
CA PRO A 406 -3.10 8.14 7.34
C PRO A 406 -2.39 9.10 8.32
N PRO A 407 -1.12 9.47 8.05
CA PRO A 407 -0.32 8.95 6.94
C PRO A 407 0.13 7.51 7.18
N LEU A 408 0.19 6.73 6.10
CA LEU A 408 0.88 5.45 6.07
C LEU A 408 2.37 5.64 6.37
N LEU A 409 2.98 4.63 7.00
CA LEU A 409 4.44 4.60 7.17
C LEU A 409 5.13 4.77 5.81
N PRO A 410 6.32 5.39 5.72
CA PRO A 410 6.94 5.74 4.44
C PRO A 410 6.96 4.60 3.40
N PHE A 411 7.36 3.39 3.81
CA PHE A 411 7.35 2.22 2.92
C PHE A 411 5.94 1.82 2.47
N HIS A 412 4.95 1.87 3.36
CA HIS A 412 3.56 1.57 3.02
C HIS A 412 2.95 2.65 2.12
N ALA A 413 3.33 3.91 2.29
CA ALA A 413 2.95 5.00 1.39
C ALA A 413 3.50 4.76 -0.03
N ARG A 414 4.73 4.25 -0.16
CA ARG A 414 5.27 3.84 -1.47
C ARG A 414 4.47 2.69 -2.08
N LEU A 415 4.20 1.63 -1.32
CA LEU A 415 3.37 0.53 -1.81
C LEU A 415 2.00 1.01 -2.29
N LEU A 416 1.40 1.98 -1.57
CA LEU A 416 0.14 2.59 -2.00
C LEU A 416 0.31 3.36 -3.32
N ALA A 417 1.36 4.16 -3.48
CA ALA A 417 1.63 4.90 -4.71
C ALA A 417 1.83 3.97 -5.92
N GLU A 418 2.50 2.83 -5.72
CA GLU A 418 2.77 1.79 -6.72
C GLU A 418 1.60 0.83 -6.98
N ASP A 419 0.42 1.05 -6.38
CA ASP A 419 -0.74 0.13 -6.44
C ASP A 419 -0.42 -1.30 -5.95
N LYS A 420 0.59 -1.44 -5.09
CA LYS A 420 0.98 -2.68 -4.40
C LYS A 420 0.47 -2.75 -2.96
N HIS A 421 -0.34 -1.79 -2.54
CA HIS A 421 -1.14 -1.87 -1.33
C HIS A 421 -2.62 -2.09 -1.70
N PHE A 422 -3.46 -2.40 -0.70
CA PHE A 422 -4.91 -2.64 -0.84
C PHE A 422 -5.30 -3.37 -2.14
N HIS A 423 -4.66 -4.50 -2.40
CA HIS A 423 -4.75 -5.18 -3.70
C HIS A 423 -6.19 -5.39 -4.16
N PHE A 424 -6.40 -5.18 -5.46
CA PHE A 424 -7.66 -5.45 -6.15
C PHE A 424 -8.12 -6.88 -5.85
N LEU A 425 -9.41 -7.05 -5.57
CA LEU A 425 -10.07 -8.31 -5.20
C LEU A 425 -9.58 -8.94 -3.89
N ARG A 426 -8.72 -8.23 -3.15
CA ARG A 426 -8.26 -8.64 -1.83
C ARG A 426 -8.71 -7.71 -0.73
N PHE A 427 -8.73 -6.41 -0.97
CA PHE A 427 -9.18 -5.43 0.02
C PHE A 427 -10.58 -4.91 -0.35
N PHE A 428 -11.53 -5.15 0.54
CA PHE A 428 -12.92 -4.76 0.39
C PHE A 428 -13.21 -3.59 1.33
N GLU A 429 -13.28 -2.38 0.77
CA GLU A 429 -13.47 -1.17 1.57
C GLU A 429 -14.78 -1.23 2.37
N TYR A 430 -14.76 -0.72 3.60
CA TYR A 430 -15.94 -0.50 4.43
C TYR A 430 -17.09 0.15 3.65
N ARG A 431 -16.80 1.21 2.88
CA ARG A 431 -17.82 1.92 2.09
C ARG A 431 -18.47 1.04 1.02
N TYR A 432 -17.69 0.15 0.40
CA TYR A 432 -18.21 -0.81 -0.58
C TYR A 432 -19.14 -1.81 0.09
N VAL A 433 -18.64 -2.50 1.14
CA VAL A 433 -19.42 -3.52 1.87
C VAL A 433 -20.70 -2.91 2.45
N ARG A 434 -20.62 -1.69 3.01
CA ARG A 434 -21.78 -0.94 3.48
C ARG A 434 -22.82 -0.70 2.39
N LYS A 435 -22.41 -0.23 1.21
CA LYS A 435 -23.31 0.06 0.09
C LYS A 435 -24.00 -1.22 -0.41
N VAL A 436 -23.27 -2.33 -0.45
CA VAL A 436 -23.82 -3.66 -0.79
C VAL A 436 -24.88 -4.08 0.23
N LEU A 437 -24.55 -4.06 1.52
CA LEU A 437 -25.47 -4.45 2.59
C LEU A 437 -26.73 -3.56 2.62
N GLN A 438 -26.56 -2.25 2.44
CA GLN A 438 -27.70 -1.31 2.34
C GLN A 438 -28.63 -1.65 1.18
N SER A 439 -28.08 -1.91 -0.01
CA SER A 439 -28.87 -2.31 -1.19
C SER A 439 -29.64 -3.62 -0.97
N LEU A 440 -29.00 -4.62 -0.33
CA LEU A 440 -29.67 -5.87 0.03
C LEU A 440 -30.78 -5.67 1.07
N VAL A 441 -30.55 -4.82 2.08
CA VAL A 441 -31.56 -4.47 3.08
C VAL A 441 -32.76 -3.77 2.46
N GLU A 442 -32.54 -2.81 1.56
CA GLU A 442 -33.60 -2.05 0.87
C GLU A 442 -34.44 -2.94 -0.04
N SER A 443 -33.80 -3.89 -0.73
CA SER A 443 -34.47 -4.86 -1.59
C SER A 443 -35.05 -6.07 -0.83
N SER A 444 -34.78 -6.20 0.47
CA SER A 444 -35.08 -7.39 1.27
C SER A 444 -34.50 -8.68 0.68
N ALA A 445 -33.40 -8.58 -0.07
CA ALA A 445 -32.67 -9.70 -0.64
C ALA A 445 -31.63 -10.22 0.36
N THR A 446 -31.27 -11.49 0.21
CA THR A 446 -30.14 -12.12 0.92
C THR A 446 -29.24 -12.77 -0.12
N VAL A 447 -27.94 -12.79 0.13
CA VAL A 447 -27.01 -13.49 -0.74
C VAL A 447 -26.22 -14.51 0.06
N ASP A 448 -26.28 -15.76 -0.39
CA ASP A 448 -25.44 -16.84 0.12
C ASP A 448 -24.27 -17.08 -0.86
N LEU A 449 -23.13 -16.46 -0.57
CA LEU A 449 -21.85 -16.67 -1.27
C LEU A 449 -20.89 -17.53 -0.44
N ILE A 450 -21.42 -18.28 0.53
CA ILE A 450 -20.59 -19.13 1.38
C ILE A 450 -20.15 -20.35 0.57
N GLY A 451 -18.82 -20.52 0.42
CA GLY A 451 -18.23 -21.63 -0.34
C GLY A 451 -17.17 -21.21 -1.36
N GLN A 452 -16.98 -22.06 -2.38
CA GLN A 452 -15.90 -22.05 -3.41
C GLN A 452 -16.00 -20.91 -4.43
N PHE A 453 -16.41 -19.71 -4.03
CA PHE A 453 -16.30 -18.56 -4.90
C PHE A 453 -14.93 -17.93 -4.74
N ASP A 454 -14.18 -17.87 -5.84
CA ASP A 454 -13.08 -16.94 -5.97
C ASP A 454 -13.61 -15.49 -5.85
N ALA A 455 -12.70 -14.53 -5.66
CA ALA A 455 -13.09 -13.15 -5.41
C ALA A 455 -13.81 -12.48 -6.60
N GLU A 456 -13.53 -12.91 -7.84
CA GLU A 456 -14.13 -12.35 -9.07
C GLU A 456 -15.60 -12.76 -9.15
N SER A 457 -15.87 -14.05 -8.95
CA SER A 457 -17.22 -14.59 -8.92
C SER A 457 -18.09 -13.93 -7.83
N VAL A 458 -17.50 -13.62 -6.66
CA VAL A 458 -18.20 -12.90 -5.58
C VAL A 458 -18.61 -11.50 -6.02
N VAL A 459 -17.71 -10.73 -6.62
CA VAL A 459 -18.01 -9.33 -6.99
C VAL A 459 -18.96 -9.24 -8.18
N ASP A 460 -18.87 -10.15 -9.14
CA ASP A 460 -19.77 -10.23 -10.28
C ASP A 460 -21.20 -10.53 -9.82
N TYR A 461 -21.36 -11.53 -8.95
CA TYR A 461 -22.68 -11.85 -8.38
C TYR A 461 -23.28 -10.66 -7.61
N ILE A 462 -22.48 -9.99 -6.78
CA ILE A 462 -22.93 -8.82 -6.02
C ILE A 462 -23.38 -7.70 -6.97
N LYS A 463 -22.62 -7.46 -8.04
CA LYS A 463 -22.96 -6.44 -9.04
C LYS A 463 -24.29 -6.77 -9.71
N ASP A 464 -24.51 -8.03 -10.09
CA ASP A 464 -25.76 -8.46 -10.73
C ASP A 464 -26.97 -8.29 -9.80
N CYS A 465 -26.80 -8.56 -8.50
CA CYS A 465 -27.88 -8.49 -7.52
C CYS A 465 -28.15 -7.08 -6.97
N THR A 466 -27.11 -6.24 -6.83
CA THR A 466 -27.20 -4.95 -6.13
C THR A 466 -26.91 -3.74 -7.02
N GLY A 467 -26.36 -3.95 -8.22
CA GLY A 467 -25.83 -2.90 -9.07
C GLY A 467 -24.54 -2.24 -8.55
N VAL A 468 -23.98 -2.71 -7.43
CA VAL A 468 -22.77 -2.13 -6.82
C VAL A 468 -21.51 -2.75 -7.45
N ASP A 469 -20.85 -1.97 -8.30
CA ASP A 469 -19.65 -2.40 -9.04
C ASP A 469 -18.36 -2.24 -8.22
N TYR A 470 -17.73 -3.36 -7.85
CA TYR A 470 -16.48 -3.36 -7.08
C TYR A 470 -15.32 -2.70 -7.83
N PHE A 471 -15.21 -2.90 -9.15
CA PHE A 471 -14.12 -2.34 -9.95
C PHE A 471 -14.09 -0.82 -9.89
N THR A 472 -15.24 -0.19 -10.17
CA THR A 472 -15.38 1.27 -10.06
C THR A 472 -15.08 1.75 -8.64
N HIS A 473 -15.62 1.06 -7.63
CA HIS A 473 -15.41 1.43 -6.23
C HIS A 473 -13.94 1.33 -5.80
N HIS A 474 -13.22 0.27 -6.20
CA HIS A 474 -11.82 0.06 -5.85
C HIS A 474 -10.92 1.13 -6.49
N ARG A 475 -11.14 1.45 -7.77
CA ARG A 475 -10.41 2.53 -8.46
C ARG A 475 -10.59 3.88 -7.77
N GLU A 476 -11.83 4.23 -7.41
CA GLU A 476 -12.14 5.45 -6.66
C GLU A 476 -11.51 5.45 -5.27
N MET A 477 -11.54 4.30 -4.59
CA MET A 477 -10.87 4.10 -3.30
C MET A 477 -9.36 4.34 -3.40
N MET A 478 -8.68 3.71 -4.34
CA MET A 478 -7.23 3.85 -4.50
C MET A 478 -6.83 5.29 -4.79
N SER A 479 -7.54 5.96 -5.70
CA SER A 479 -7.33 7.39 -5.99
C SER A 479 -7.48 8.24 -4.71
N ARG A 480 -8.58 8.04 -3.98
CA ARG A 480 -8.82 8.75 -2.71
C ARG A 480 -7.75 8.44 -1.66
N PHE A 481 -7.32 7.19 -1.51
CA PHE A 481 -6.31 6.82 -0.52
C PHE A 481 -4.95 7.45 -0.85
N LYS A 482 -4.52 7.42 -2.13
CA LYS A 482 -3.29 8.10 -2.57
C LYS A 482 -3.33 9.59 -2.26
N HIS A 483 -4.42 10.26 -2.65
CA HIS A 483 -4.64 11.68 -2.41
C HIS A 483 -4.64 12.02 -0.91
N ASN A 484 -5.44 11.30 -0.12
CA ASN A 484 -5.56 11.50 1.32
C ASN A 484 -4.23 11.27 2.04
N ASN A 485 -3.47 10.27 1.63
CA ASN A 485 -2.16 10.01 2.20
C ASN A 485 -1.15 11.12 1.87
N LYS A 486 -1.10 11.59 0.62
CA LYS A 486 -0.22 12.70 0.17
C LYS A 486 -0.51 13.97 0.98
N ILE A 487 -1.79 14.32 1.14
CA ILE A 487 -2.21 15.53 1.85
C ILE A 487 -2.03 15.42 3.37
N ALA A 488 -2.33 14.26 3.96
CA ALA A 488 -2.23 14.06 5.39
C ALA A 488 -0.78 14.04 5.88
N ALA A 489 0.16 13.50 5.11
CA ALA A 489 1.53 13.26 5.57
C ALA A 489 2.32 14.53 5.92
N ASN A 490 3.01 14.50 7.06
CA ASN A 490 4.01 15.50 7.47
C ASN A 490 5.37 14.84 7.76
N TRP A 491 5.83 14.00 6.84
CA TRP A 491 7.14 13.34 6.93
C TRP A 491 8.26 14.33 6.62
N ARG A 492 8.86 14.99 7.62
CA ARG A 492 9.93 15.97 7.38
C ARG A 492 11.28 15.29 7.21
N ALA A 493 12.13 15.80 6.31
CA ALA A 493 13.48 15.25 6.08
C ALA A 493 14.29 15.15 7.39
N ASP A 494 14.18 16.17 8.24
CA ASP A 494 14.87 16.20 9.54
C ASP A 494 14.50 15.06 10.48
N ASP A 495 13.39 14.37 10.26
CA ASP A 495 12.93 13.27 11.12
C ASP A 495 13.55 11.92 10.76
N PHE A 496 14.29 11.88 9.65
CA PHE A 496 14.88 10.69 9.08
C PHE A 496 16.40 10.87 8.90
N GLU A 497 17.13 9.77 8.87
CA GLU A 497 18.59 9.74 8.67
C GLU A 497 18.95 9.45 7.21
N PHE A 498 18.12 8.67 6.52
CA PHE A 498 18.42 8.17 5.19
C PHE A 498 17.26 8.38 4.20
N ALA A 499 17.59 8.29 2.93
CA ALA A 499 16.64 8.06 1.86
C ALA A 499 16.99 6.74 1.16
N VAL A 500 15.98 5.97 0.78
CA VAL A 500 16.15 4.76 -0.03
C VAL A 500 15.73 5.06 -1.45
N LEU A 501 16.64 4.86 -2.39
CA LEU A 501 16.42 4.91 -3.83
C LEU A 501 16.25 3.49 -4.36
N SER A 502 15.14 3.24 -5.04
CA SER A 502 14.91 1.98 -5.75
C SER A 502 15.03 2.25 -7.24
N SER A 503 16.07 1.76 -7.89
CA SER A 503 16.26 1.91 -9.34
C SER A 503 15.47 0.86 -10.15
N GLY A 504 14.82 -0.10 -9.48
CA GLY A 504 14.06 -1.16 -10.14
C GLY A 504 12.91 -1.72 -9.30
N SER A 505 12.24 -2.72 -9.87
CA SER A 505 11.09 -3.43 -9.27
C SER A 505 11.49 -4.36 -8.11
N SER A 506 12.78 -4.70 -7.99
CA SER A 506 13.30 -5.51 -6.89
C SER A 506 13.76 -4.64 -5.73
N SER A 507 13.36 -5.00 -4.50
CA SER A 507 13.80 -4.33 -3.27
C SER A 507 15.26 -4.60 -2.89
N THR A 508 15.92 -5.55 -3.57
CA THR A 508 17.32 -5.93 -3.28
C THR A 508 18.33 -4.92 -3.79
N ASP A 509 17.97 -4.14 -4.80
CA ASP A 509 18.89 -3.25 -5.52
C ASP A 509 18.72 -1.80 -5.04
N ALA A 510 18.26 -1.64 -3.80
CA ALA A 510 17.94 -0.35 -3.24
C ALA A 510 19.20 0.32 -2.68
N THR A 511 19.54 1.50 -3.19
CA THR A 511 20.64 2.33 -2.71
C THR A 511 20.19 3.16 -1.51
N VAL A 512 20.95 3.12 -0.42
CA VAL A 512 20.68 3.94 0.77
C VAL A 512 21.57 5.18 0.74
N ILE A 513 20.97 6.35 0.84
CA ILE A 513 21.66 7.65 0.85
C ILE A 513 21.48 8.31 2.21
N SER A 514 22.54 8.90 2.76
CA SER A 514 22.49 9.75 3.94
C SER A 514 21.82 11.08 3.61
N LEU A 515 20.71 11.41 4.27
CA LEU A 515 20.03 12.71 4.07
C LEU A 515 20.90 13.90 4.52
N ARG A 516 21.91 13.66 5.35
CA ARG A 516 22.80 14.71 5.86
C ARG A 516 23.95 15.02 4.90
N SER A 517 24.55 13.99 4.29
CA SER A 517 25.73 14.17 3.43
C SER A 517 25.40 14.09 1.94
N GLY A 518 24.24 13.56 1.57
CA GLY A 518 23.90 13.25 0.16
C GLY A 518 24.65 12.04 -0.40
N GLU A 519 25.51 11.39 0.40
CA GLU A 519 26.35 10.28 -0.03
C GLU A 519 25.68 8.92 0.19
N GLU A 520 26.01 7.96 -0.67
CA GLU A 520 25.63 6.56 -0.51
C GLU A 520 26.25 5.95 0.77
N VAL A 521 25.49 5.08 1.42
CA VAL A 521 25.89 4.36 2.64
C VAL A 521 25.95 2.85 2.33
N PRO A 522 27.07 2.34 1.76
CA PRO A 522 27.14 1.01 1.13
C PRO A 522 26.94 -0.19 2.07
N ASN A 523 26.88 0.04 3.39
CA ASN A 523 26.71 -1.01 4.41
C ASN A 523 25.32 -0.98 5.07
N LYS A 524 24.38 -0.21 4.54
CA LYS A 524 23.01 -0.13 5.07
C LYS A 524 22.05 -0.94 4.21
N ASN A 525 21.34 -1.84 4.87
CA ASN A 525 20.33 -2.69 4.26
C ASN A 525 18.94 -2.04 4.41
N ALA A 526 18.29 -1.70 3.29
CA ALA A 526 16.99 -1.04 3.30
C ALA A 526 15.89 -1.83 4.07
N PRO A 527 15.73 -3.17 3.88
CA PRO A 527 14.83 -3.97 4.71
C PRO A 527 15.08 -3.86 6.22
N ALA A 528 16.34 -3.83 6.66
CA ALA A 528 16.67 -3.66 8.08
C ALA A 528 16.26 -2.28 8.60
N ILE A 529 16.52 -1.21 7.84
CA ILE A 529 16.09 0.15 8.22
C ILE A 529 14.56 0.22 8.27
N GLN A 530 13.86 -0.40 7.32
CA GLN A 530 12.40 -0.46 7.32
C GLN A 530 11.86 -1.17 8.58
N ALA A 531 12.49 -2.25 9.02
CA ALA A 531 12.11 -2.93 10.26
C ALA A 531 12.30 -2.04 11.50
N ASP A 532 13.41 -1.32 11.57
CA ASP A 532 13.69 -0.35 12.64
C ASP A 532 12.68 0.81 12.62
N ASP A 533 12.40 1.38 11.45
CA ASP A 533 11.41 2.44 11.27
C ASP A 533 10.03 1.99 11.71
N LYS A 534 9.64 0.77 11.33
CA LYS A 534 8.36 0.20 11.76
C LYS A 534 8.28 0.14 13.27
N LEU A 535 9.30 -0.39 13.95
CA LEU A 535 9.35 -0.43 15.41
C LEU A 535 9.22 0.96 16.03
N MET A 536 9.80 1.98 15.40
CA MET A 536 9.82 3.35 15.91
C MET A 536 8.53 4.13 15.67
N LEU A 537 7.91 3.96 14.50
CA LEU A 537 6.76 4.73 14.05
C LEU A 537 5.42 4.10 14.42
N GLN A 538 5.36 2.78 14.59
CA GLN A 538 4.12 2.11 14.99
C GLN A 538 3.81 2.33 16.47
N ASN A 539 2.52 2.34 16.80
CA ASN A 539 2.05 2.38 18.19
C ASN A 539 1.78 0.99 18.80
N TYR A 540 1.82 -0.06 17.98
CA TYR A 540 1.61 -1.44 18.41
C TYR A 540 2.45 -1.79 19.64
N GLY A 541 1.79 -2.20 20.72
CA GLY A 541 2.45 -2.79 21.89
C GLY A 541 3.22 -1.82 22.78
N ARG A 542 3.00 -0.50 22.66
CA ARG A 542 3.72 0.52 23.45
C ARG A 542 3.03 0.83 24.79
N PRO A 543 3.78 0.91 25.91
CA PRO A 543 5.23 0.86 26.01
C PRO A 543 5.78 -0.56 25.80
N TYR A 544 6.95 -0.67 25.19
CA TYR A 544 7.64 -1.96 25.07
C TYR A 544 8.15 -2.44 26.44
N SER A 545 8.29 -3.76 26.59
CA SER A 545 8.87 -4.38 27.77
C SER A 545 10.34 -3.96 27.92
N ILE A 546 10.94 -4.30 29.07
CA ILE A 546 12.37 -4.07 29.32
C ILE A 546 13.25 -4.77 28.25
N MET A 547 12.75 -5.86 27.65
CA MET A 547 13.39 -6.58 26.56
C MET A 547 13.12 -5.98 25.18
N GLY A 548 12.43 -4.85 25.08
CA GLY A 548 12.06 -4.21 23.82
C GLY A 548 10.91 -4.89 23.08
N ALA A 549 10.26 -5.90 23.68
CA ALA A 549 9.14 -6.60 23.07
C ALA A 549 7.83 -5.80 23.22
N PRO A 550 6.91 -5.88 22.24
CA PRO A 550 5.53 -5.42 22.38
C PRO A 550 4.90 -5.92 23.69
N THR A 551 4.24 -5.04 24.43
CA THR A 551 3.42 -5.43 25.58
C THR A 551 1.97 -5.62 25.17
N GLY A 552 1.21 -6.30 26.01
CA GLY A 552 -0.21 -6.50 25.83
C GLY A 552 -0.86 -7.09 27.06
N THR A 553 -2.16 -7.37 26.96
CA THR A 553 -2.97 -8.02 27.98
C THR A 553 -3.92 -9.02 27.32
N TYR A 554 -4.68 -9.75 28.14
CA TYR A 554 -5.74 -10.65 27.69
C TYR A 554 -7.09 -9.93 27.63
N TYR A 555 -7.98 -10.41 26.76
CA TYR A 555 -9.33 -9.88 26.60
C TYR A 555 -10.17 -10.15 27.86
N ARG A 556 -10.65 -9.09 28.53
CA ARG A 556 -11.37 -9.18 29.81
C ARG A 556 -12.66 -9.98 29.72
N TYR A 557 -13.31 -9.98 28.56
CA TYR A 557 -14.60 -10.62 28.34
C TYR A 557 -14.46 -11.92 27.54
N ALA A 558 -13.32 -12.61 27.68
CA ALA A 558 -13.09 -13.89 27.04
C ALA A 558 -14.27 -14.84 27.23
N LYS A 559 -14.62 -15.61 26.18
CA LYS A 559 -15.87 -16.39 26.08
C LYS A 559 -15.60 -17.89 26.18
N HIS A 560 -16.63 -18.68 26.50
CA HIS A 560 -16.62 -20.10 26.17
C HIS A 560 -17.02 -20.29 24.68
N PRO A 561 -16.54 -21.31 23.96
CA PRO A 561 -16.95 -21.54 22.56
C PRO A 561 -18.47 -21.64 22.38
N ASP A 562 -19.18 -22.23 23.35
CA ASP A 562 -20.64 -22.35 23.32
C ASP A 562 -21.36 -20.99 23.50
N ASP A 563 -20.70 -19.97 24.04
CA ASP A 563 -21.28 -18.63 24.23
C ASP A 563 -21.22 -17.77 22.95
N ILE A 564 -20.51 -18.24 21.91
CA ILE A 564 -20.32 -17.51 20.66
C ILE A 564 -21.37 -17.97 19.65
N TYR A 565 -22.07 -17.02 19.06
CA TYR A 565 -23.04 -17.30 18.02
C TYR A 565 -22.35 -17.60 16.69
N ASP A 566 -22.44 -18.84 16.24
CA ASP A 566 -21.81 -19.31 15.01
C ASP A 566 -22.72 -19.00 13.82
N TRP A 567 -22.22 -18.24 12.85
CA TRP A 567 -22.99 -17.97 11.63
C TRP A 567 -22.87 -19.09 10.60
N THR A 568 -21.97 -20.05 10.84
CA THR A 568 -21.70 -21.18 9.95
C THR A 568 -22.57 -22.42 10.21
N ASP A 569 -23.25 -22.43 11.36
CA ASP A 569 -24.34 -23.37 11.72
C ASP A 569 -25.67 -22.93 11.09
#